data_AF-A0A3B9LGD0-F1
#
_entry.id   AF-A0A3B9LGD0-F1
#
_cell.length_a   1.000
_cell.length_b   1.000
_cell.length_c   1.000
_cell.angle_alpha   90.00
_cell.angle_beta   90.00
_cell.angle_gamma   90.00
#
_symmetry.space_group_name_H-M   'P 1'
#
loop_
_entity.id
_entity.type
_entity.pdbx_description
1 polymer ?
#
loop_
_entity_poly.entity_id
_entity_poly.type
_entity_poly.pdbx_seq_one_letter_code
_entity_poly.pdbx_strand_id
1 'polypeptide(L)'
;MAPARILKDNEAPRVGWLLEGHFTAVDGGSPLARFLFGNLGAGRSFLALHVKVIDVERGSVVYEFDMAGGSGYQGKFGTLRASGLGKATHFDLRNAAERIYLTLSTNPNRYGARSSLALQ
;
A
#
# COMPACT_ATOMS: atom_id res chain seq x y z
N MET A 1 1.39 -16.95 9.71
CA MET A 1 1.55 -16.34 8.37
C MET A 1 1.95 -17.42 7.40
N ALA A 2 1.39 -17.42 6.19
CA ALA A 2 1.87 -18.29 5.12
C ALA A 2 3.31 -17.87 4.74
N PRO A 3 4.19 -18.82 4.35
CA PRO A 3 5.53 -18.48 3.88
C PRO A 3 5.44 -17.57 2.65
N ALA A 4 6.23 -16.50 2.63
CA ALA A 4 6.30 -15.54 1.53
C ALA A 4 7.68 -15.61 0.86
N ARG A 5 7.69 -15.45 -0.47
CA ARG A 5 8.92 -15.47 -1.27
C ARG A 5 8.79 -14.46 -2.42
N ILE A 6 9.85 -13.71 -2.67
CA ILE A 6 9.96 -12.83 -3.83
C ILE A 6 10.27 -13.71 -5.05
N LEU A 7 9.46 -13.58 -6.10
CA LEU A 7 9.72 -14.23 -7.38
C LEU A 7 10.85 -13.51 -8.11
N LYS A 8 11.70 -14.29 -8.80
CA LYS A 8 12.66 -13.72 -9.76
C LYS A 8 11.96 -13.37 -11.07
N ASP A 9 12.60 -12.54 -11.89
CA ASP A 9 12.06 -12.06 -13.17
C ASP A 9 11.61 -13.17 -14.14
N ASN A 10 12.18 -14.37 -14.02
CA ASN A 10 11.87 -15.53 -14.86
C ASN A 10 11.05 -16.62 -14.15
N GLU A 11 10.53 -16.35 -12.96
CA GLU A 11 9.74 -17.30 -12.19
C GLU A 11 8.26 -16.92 -12.18
N ALA A 12 7.40 -17.91 -12.39
CA ALA A 12 5.95 -17.75 -12.26
C ALA A 12 5.46 -18.36 -10.94
N PRO A 13 4.47 -17.75 -10.27
CA PRO A 13 3.83 -18.38 -9.13
C PRO A 13 3.06 -19.61 -9.59
N ARG A 14 3.09 -20.68 -8.79
CA ARG A 14 2.40 -21.94 -9.11
C ARG A 14 1.22 -22.23 -8.20
N VAL A 15 1.26 -21.76 -6.96
CA VAL A 15 0.27 -22.04 -5.92
C VAL A 15 0.16 -20.84 -4.97
N GLY A 16 -0.99 -20.71 -4.31
CA GLY A 16 -1.24 -19.67 -3.32
C GLY A 16 -1.61 -18.31 -3.93
N TRP A 17 -1.05 -17.24 -3.36
CA TRP A 17 -1.36 -15.87 -3.77
C TRP A 17 -0.14 -15.18 -4.36
N LEU A 18 -0.35 -14.48 -5.47
CA LEU A 18 0.61 -13.54 -6.04
C LEU A 18 0.29 -12.13 -5.56
N LEU A 19 1.29 -11.44 -5.03
CA LEU A 19 1.17 -10.03 -4.66
C LEU A 19 1.97 -9.19 -5.63
N GLU A 20 1.30 -8.23 -6.26
CA GLU A 20 1.92 -7.23 -7.12
C GLU A 20 1.78 -5.87 -6.48
N GLY A 21 2.89 -5.16 -6.35
CA GLY A 21 2.94 -3.78 -5.87
C GLY A 21 3.60 -2.91 -6.91
N HIS A 22 2.91 -1.86 -7.36
CA HIS A 22 3.44 -0.89 -8.31
C HIS A 22 3.46 0.51 -7.71
N PHE A 23 4.64 1.13 -7.64
CA PHE A 23 4.75 2.52 -7.25
C PHE A 23 4.34 3.42 -8.41
N THR A 24 3.17 4.04 -8.31
CA THR A 24 2.63 4.92 -9.36
C THR A 24 3.28 6.30 -9.35
N ALA A 25 3.78 6.75 -8.20
CA ALA A 25 4.56 7.97 -8.09
C ALA A 25 5.55 7.83 -6.94
N VAL A 26 6.82 8.21 -7.20
CA VAL A 26 7.88 8.27 -6.19
C VAL A 26 8.58 9.61 -6.34
N ASP A 27 8.28 10.54 -5.45
CA ASP A 27 8.97 11.82 -5.32
C ASP A 27 9.54 11.95 -3.91
N GLY A 28 10.87 11.97 -3.81
CA GLY A 28 11.60 12.16 -2.55
C GLY A 28 11.52 13.60 -2.03
N GLY A 29 11.04 14.54 -2.85
CA GLY A 29 11.10 15.96 -2.61
C GLY A 29 12.52 16.53 -2.78
N SER A 30 12.63 17.84 -2.64
CA SER A 30 13.90 18.57 -2.75
C SER A 30 14.10 19.42 -1.50
N PRO A 31 15.16 19.17 -0.71
CA PRO A 31 15.47 19.97 0.47
C PRO A 31 15.69 21.45 0.15
N LEU A 32 16.39 21.74 -0.96
CA LEU A 32 16.68 23.11 -1.39
C LEU A 32 15.41 23.83 -1.85
N ALA A 33 14.57 23.16 -2.66
CA ALA A 33 13.30 23.73 -3.09
C ALA A 33 12.34 23.94 -1.92
N ARG A 34 12.35 23.03 -0.94
CA ARG A 34 11.58 23.16 0.31
C ARG A 34 12.07 24.31 1.18
N PHE A 35 13.38 24.53 1.28
CA PHE A 35 13.95 25.64 2.05
C PHE A 35 13.57 27.01 1.47
N LEU A 36 13.57 27.14 0.13
CA LEU A 36 13.30 28.40 -0.56
C LEU A 36 11.81 28.66 -0.78
N PHE A 37 11.03 27.64 -1.16
CA PHE A 37 9.63 27.76 -1.59
C PHE A 37 8.69 26.74 -0.94
N GLY A 38 9.06 26.13 0.20
CA GLY A 38 8.26 25.12 0.88
C GLY A 38 6.86 25.57 1.30
N ASN A 39 6.67 26.87 1.59
CA ASN A 39 5.36 27.46 1.89
C ASN A 39 4.39 27.42 0.68
N LEU A 40 4.94 27.40 -0.55
CA LEU A 40 4.19 27.23 -1.80
C LEU A 40 4.04 25.76 -2.20
N GLY A 41 4.61 24.84 -1.42
CA GLY A 41 4.57 23.41 -1.68
C GLY A 41 5.70 22.84 -2.51
N ALA A 42 6.74 23.62 -2.80
CA ALA A 42 7.93 23.13 -3.49
C ALA A 42 8.72 22.15 -2.60
N GLY A 43 9.30 21.12 -3.23
CA GLY A 43 10.13 20.14 -2.53
C GLY A 43 9.37 19.17 -1.62
N ARG A 44 8.06 18.98 -1.86
CA ARG A 44 7.25 17.95 -1.19
C ARG A 44 7.65 16.55 -1.63
N SER A 45 7.60 15.62 -0.70
CA SER A 45 7.68 14.20 -1.03
C SER A 45 6.28 13.61 -1.18
N PHE A 46 6.12 12.74 -2.16
CA PHE A 46 4.89 12.04 -2.47
C PHE A 46 5.21 10.61 -2.87
N LEU A 47 4.44 9.67 -2.35
CA LEU A 47 4.56 8.27 -2.68
C LEU A 47 3.17 7.69 -2.85
N ALA A 48 2.95 7.06 -3.99
CA ALA A 48 1.72 6.34 -4.28
C ALA A 48 2.05 4.91 -4.70
N LEU A 49 1.29 3.97 -4.15
CA LEU A 49 1.44 2.55 -4.32
C LEU A 49 0.07 1.98 -4.67
N HIS A 50 0.07 1.17 -5.71
CA HIS A 50 -1.04 0.34 -6.11
C HIS A 50 -0.70 -1.12 -5.79
N VAL A 51 -1.60 -1.84 -5.10
CA VAL A 51 -1.39 -3.23 -4.71
C VAL A 51 -2.50 -4.12 -5.23
N LYS A 52 -2.13 -5.25 -5.83
CA LYS A 52 -3.03 -6.33 -6.24
C LYS A 52 -2.67 -7.62 -5.53
N VAL A 53 -3.71 -8.33 -5.06
CA VAL A 53 -3.62 -9.68 -4.52
C VAL A 53 -4.37 -10.61 -5.44
N ILE A 54 -3.64 -11.52 -6.08
CA ILE A 54 -4.14 -12.42 -7.12
C ILE A 54 -4.13 -13.84 -6.57
N ASP A 55 -5.24 -14.54 -6.71
CA ASP A 55 -5.31 -15.99 -6.47
C ASP A 55 -4.77 -16.71 -7.71
N VAL A 56 -3.67 -17.44 -7.53
CA VAL A 56 -2.94 -18.09 -8.62
C VAL A 56 -3.74 -19.25 -9.22
N GLU A 57 -4.52 -19.96 -8.40
CA GLU A 57 -5.31 -21.11 -8.85
C GLU A 57 -6.55 -20.66 -9.62
N ARG A 58 -7.19 -19.58 -9.16
CA ARG A 58 -8.39 -19.02 -9.80
C ARG A 58 -8.08 -18.06 -10.94
N GLY A 59 -6.84 -17.55 -11.01
CA GLY A 59 -6.44 -16.53 -11.98
C GLY A 59 -7.17 -15.20 -11.81
N SER A 60 -7.69 -14.91 -10.61
CA SER A 60 -8.55 -13.75 -10.35
C SER A 60 -7.94 -12.83 -9.29
N VAL A 61 -8.09 -11.52 -9.47
CA VAL A 61 -7.76 -10.53 -8.43
C VAL A 61 -8.79 -10.65 -7.31
N VAL A 62 -8.33 -10.97 -6.10
CA VAL A 62 -9.19 -11.15 -4.91
C VAL A 62 -9.31 -9.84 -4.13
N TYR A 63 -8.27 -9.01 -4.19
CA TYR A 63 -8.26 -7.72 -3.52
C TYR A 63 -7.30 -6.74 -4.20
N GLU A 64 -7.71 -5.50 -4.29
CA GLU A 64 -6.97 -4.42 -4.93
C GLU A 64 -7.21 -3.14 -4.15
N PHE A 65 -6.14 -2.39 -3.90
CA PHE A 65 -6.24 -1.11 -3.22
C PHE A 65 -5.11 -0.16 -3.62
N ASP A 66 -5.45 1.12 -3.61
CA ASP A 66 -4.51 2.21 -3.75
C ASP A 66 -4.16 2.80 -2.38
N MET A 67 -2.92 3.20 -2.23
CA MET A 67 -2.44 3.95 -1.09
C MET A 67 -1.53 5.09 -1.55
N ALA A 68 -1.78 6.29 -1.05
CA ALA A 68 -0.93 7.44 -1.28
C ALA A 68 -0.60 8.11 0.04
N GLY A 69 0.62 8.66 0.13
CA GLY A 69 1.11 9.39 1.28
C GLY A 69 2.19 10.37 0.87
N GLY A 70 2.56 11.26 1.79
CA GLY A 70 3.41 12.39 1.45
C GLY A 70 3.58 13.33 2.63
N SER A 71 4.65 14.11 2.56
CA SER A 71 5.07 15.02 3.64
C SER A 71 4.19 16.27 3.78
N GLY A 72 3.25 16.51 2.87
CA GLY A 72 2.26 17.60 2.98
C GLY A 72 2.90 18.98 3.17
N TYR A 73 2.37 19.77 4.11
CA TYR A 73 2.89 21.08 4.52
C TYR A 73 3.83 20.98 5.74
N GLN A 74 4.75 20.01 5.73
CA GLN A 74 5.79 19.97 6.75
C GLN A 74 6.68 21.21 6.73
N GLY A 75 7.10 21.64 7.92
CA GLY A 75 7.90 22.85 8.11
C GLY A 75 9.22 22.85 7.33
N LYS A 76 9.84 24.04 7.24
CA LYS A 76 11.02 24.39 6.41
C LYS A 76 12.20 23.41 6.48
N PHE A 77 12.34 22.66 7.56
CA PHE A 77 13.43 21.70 7.79
C PHE A 77 13.06 20.23 7.58
N GLY A 78 11.83 19.93 7.14
CA GLY A 78 11.34 18.61 6.73
C GLY A 78 12.03 17.40 7.38
N THR A 79 11.45 16.83 8.42
CA THR A 79 12.05 15.69 9.11
C THR A 79 11.80 14.37 8.37
N LEU A 80 12.85 13.70 7.89
CA LEU A 80 12.79 12.33 7.33
C LEU A 80 12.20 11.28 8.30
N ARG A 81 12.29 11.54 9.60
CA ARG A 81 11.91 10.60 10.68
C ARG A 81 10.66 11.00 11.47
N ALA A 82 10.21 12.25 11.35
CA ALA A 82 9.05 12.72 12.09
C ALA A 82 8.05 13.26 11.09
N SER A 83 6.85 12.67 11.10
CA SER A 83 5.66 13.29 10.54
C SER A 83 5.31 14.52 11.39
N GLY A 84 6.10 15.58 11.27
CA GLY A 84 5.97 16.78 12.09
C GLY A 84 4.75 17.61 11.73
N LEU A 85 3.84 17.78 12.70
CA LEU A 85 3.01 18.96 12.99
C LEU A 85 2.16 19.61 11.88
N GLY A 86 2.11 19.10 10.65
CA GLY A 86 1.36 19.72 9.56
C GLY A 86 0.96 18.73 8.48
N LYS A 87 -0.32 18.34 8.47
CA LYS A 87 -1.05 17.60 7.41
C LYS A 87 -0.22 16.59 6.60
N ALA A 88 0.74 15.92 7.23
CA ALA A 88 1.53 14.90 6.58
C ALA A 88 0.69 13.63 6.57
N THR A 89 0.33 13.17 5.38
CA THR A 89 -0.27 11.86 5.20
C THR A 89 0.86 10.85 5.35
N HIS A 90 0.92 10.17 6.51
CA HIS A 90 1.86 9.10 6.72
C HIS A 90 1.77 8.12 5.55
N PHE A 91 2.92 7.81 4.94
CA PHE A 91 2.98 6.72 3.99
C PHE A 91 2.90 5.41 4.80
N ASP A 92 1.67 4.89 4.90
CA ASP A 92 1.34 3.84 5.86
C ASP A 92 1.59 2.45 5.27
N LEU A 93 2.86 2.17 4.96
CA LEU A 93 3.31 0.84 4.52
C LEU A 93 2.90 -0.25 5.52
N ARG A 94 2.78 0.10 6.80
CA ARG A 94 2.30 -0.80 7.83
C ARG A 94 0.83 -1.15 7.59
N ASN A 95 -0.04 -0.19 7.35
CA ASN A 95 -1.44 -0.43 6.99
C ASN A 95 -1.57 -1.15 5.65
N ALA A 96 -0.71 -0.87 4.66
CA ALA A 96 -0.67 -1.66 3.44
C ALA A 96 -0.35 -3.14 3.75
N ALA A 97 0.66 -3.39 4.59
CA ALA A 97 1.01 -4.73 5.05
C ALA A 97 -0.10 -5.39 5.88
N GLU A 98 -0.79 -4.65 6.74
CA GLU A 98 -1.93 -5.14 7.53
C GLU A 98 -3.14 -5.48 6.64
N ARG A 99 -3.43 -4.68 5.62
CA ARG A 99 -4.48 -4.98 4.63
C ARG A 99 -4.16 -6.22 3.82
N ILE A 100 -2.92 -6.35 3.37
CA ILE A 100 -2.41 -7.58 2.74
C ILE A 100 -2.58 -8.76 3.69
N TYR A 101 -2.14 -8.60 4.94
CA TYR A 101 -2.20 -9.66 5.95
C TYR A 101 -3.64 -10.11 6.21
N LEU A 102 -4.58 -9.18 6.37
CA LEU A 102 -5.99 -9.49 6.53
C LEU A 102 -6.54 -10.25 5.32
N THR A 103 -6.15 -9.85 4.10
CA THR A 103 -6.57 -10.49 2.84
C THR A 103 -6.07 -11.92 2.73
N LEU A 104 -4.82 -12.17 3.13
CA LEU A 104 -4.21 -13.50 3.12
C LEU A 104 -4.58 -14.33 4.36
N SER A 105 -5.11 -13.71 5.42
CA SER A 105 -5.55 -14.43 6.60
C SER A 105 -6.76 -15.30 6.27
N THR A 106 -6.64 -16.59 6.55
CA THR A 106 -7.71 -17.58 6.46
C THR A 106 -8.71 -17.35 7.59
N ASN A 107 -9.36 -16.18 7.64
CA ASN A 107 -10.47 -15.97 8.54
C ASN A 107 -11.72 -16.58 7.88
N PRO A 108 -12.21 -17.74 8.36
CA PRO A 108 -13.38 -18.42 7.80
C PRO A 108 -14.67 -17.58 7.89
N ASN A 109 -14.69 -16.53 8.72
CA ASN A 109 -15.85 -15.64 8.86
C ASN A 109 -15.87 -14.48 7.84
N ARG A 110 -14.82 -14.29 7.04
CA ARG A 110 -14.73 -13.15 6.10
C ARG A 110 -15.57 -13.36 4.84
N TYR A 111 -15.69 -14.61 4.43
CA TYR A 111 -16.70 -15.10 3.49
C TYR A 111 -17.71 -15.95 4.26
N GLY A 112 -18.30 -15.41 5.33
CA GLY A 112 -19.48 -16.02 5.93
C GLY A 112 -20.39 -16.42 4.77
N ALA A 113 -20.49 -17.73 4.53
CA ALA A 113 -21.26 -18.26 3.44
C ALA A 113 -22.62 -17.58 3.54
N ARG A 114 -23.08 -16.91 2.49
CA ARG A 114 -24.49 -16.54 2.43
C ARG A 114 -25.22 -17.88 2.45
N SER A 115 -25.63 -18.33 3.63
CA SER A 115 -26.57 -19.42 3.81
C SER A 115 -27.91 -18.90 3.29
N SER A 116 -28.06 -18.87 1.98
CA SER A 116 -29.35 -18.74 1.32
C SER A 116 -29.95 -20.14 1.27
N LEU A 117 -30.71 -20.52 2.29
CA LEU A 117 -31.74 -21.55 2.21
C LEU A 117 -32.83 -21.26 3.25
N ALA A 118 -33.80 -20.42 2.86
CA ALA A 118 -35.19 -20.39 3.36
C ALA A 118 -35.91 -19.24 2.61
N LEU A 119 -36.37 -19.40 1.36
CA LEU A 119 -37.67 -20.01 1.04
C LEU A 119 -38.01 -21.29 1.81
N GLN A 120 -38.81 -21.10 2.87
CA GLN A 120 -39.89 -21.99 3.26
C GLN A 120 -40.98 -21.18 3.95
#